data_AF-A0A284QSW7-F1
#
_entry.id   AF-A0A284QSW7-F1
#
_cell.length_a   1.000
_cell.length_b   1.000
_cell.length_c   1.000
_cell.angle_alpha   90.00
_cell.angle_beta   90.00
_cell.angle_gamma   90.00
#
_symmetry.space_group_name_H-M   'P 1'
#
loop_
_entity.id
_entity.type
_entity.pdbx_description
1 polymer ?
#
loop_
_entity_poly.entity_id
_entity_poly.type
_entity_poly.pdbx_seq_one_letter_code
_entity_poly.pdbx_strand_id
1 'polypeptide(L)'
;MLFAVQKMKTSEDPLEDAAMTEEGWIWNLYKIRHPGMMDEEVEALEQEGDRVSFFRAEAERDRWLEQWEIKIAKFLQCIRSFDQYAVTWKVLASNNQSIEFKQYALEKANMYAMLGARARQEFETLGYENALNRPAEQTLED
;
A
#
# COMPACT_ATOMS: atom_id res chain seq x y z
N MET A 1 -63.30 -23.54 -33.58
CA MET A 1 -63.36 -22.15 -33.09
C MET A 1 -62.94 -22.18 -31.64
N LEU A 2 -61.70 -21.78 -31.32
CA LEU A 2 -61.21 -21.52 -29.95
C LEU A 2 -59.95 -20.63 -30.11
N PHE A 3 -60.00 -19.43 -29.54
CA PHE A 3 -58.99 -18.39 -29.65
C PHE A 3 -57.73 -18.73 -28.84
N ALA A 4 -56.55 -18.54 -29.44
CA ALA A 4 -55.28 -18.54 -28.71
C ALA A 4 -55.05 -17.16 -28.11
N VAL A 5 -54.98 -17.08 -26.77
CA VAL A 5 -54.68 -15.87 -26.01
C VAL A 5 -53.17 -15.66 -26.04
N GLN A 6 -52.75 -14.54 -26.63
CA GLN A 6 -51.37 -14.07 -26.62
C GLN A 6 -51.06 -13.49 -25.23
N LYS A 7 -50.21 -14.16 -24.45
CA LYS A 7 -49.71 -13.61 -23.19
C LYS A 7 -48.65 -12.54 -23.49
N MET A 8 -48.92 -11.33 -23.01
CA MET A 8 -48.02 -10.17 -22.99
C MET A 8 -46.72 -10.50 -22.26
N LYS A 9 -45.58 -10.04 -22.81
CA LYS A 9 -44.31 -9.99 -22.10
C LYS A 9 -44.38 -8.88 -21.04
N THR A 10 -44.38 -9.26 -19.77
CA THR A 10 -44.10 -8.37 -18.64
C THR A 10 -42.59 -8.28 -18.42
N SER A 11 -42.12 -7.05 -18.20
CA SER A 11 -40.74 -6.58 -18.22
C SER A 11 -39.93 -6.90 -16.96
N GLU A 12 -39.97 -8.13 -16.48
CA GLU A 12 -39.26 -8.54 -15.27
C GLU A 12 -38.33 -9.71 -15.56
N ASP A 13 -37.22 -9.42 -16.24
CA ASP A 13 -36.01 -10.21 -16.11
C ASP A 13 -34.97 -9.31 -15.40
N PRO A 14 -34.60 -9.58 -14.13
CA PRO A 14 -33.51 -8.87 -13.51
C PRO A 14 -32.22 -9.25 -14.24
N LEU A 15 -31.45 -8.24 -14.66
CA LEU A 15 -30.08 -8.45 -15.15
C LEU A 15 -29.28 -9.19 -14.07
N GLU A 16 -29.04 -10.49 -14.31
CA GLU A 16 -27.91 -11.21 -13.75
C GLU A 16 -26.62 -10.51 -14.22
N ASP A 17 -26.10 -9.58 -13.43
CA ASP A 17 -24.68 -9.19 -13.42
C ASP A 17 -24.37 -8.22 -12.26
N ALA A 18 -25.05 -8.37 -11.11
CA ALA A 18 -24.54 -7.83 -9.86
C ALA A 18 -23.42 -8.77 -9.38
N ALA A 19 -22.24 -8.62 -9.98
CA ALA A 19 -21.01 -9.16 -9.45
C ALA A 19 -20.98 -8.85 -7.95
N MET A 20 -20.96 -9.91 -7.14
CA MET A 20 -20.80 -9.85 -5.69
C MET A 20 -19.41 -9.31 -5.37
N THR A 21 -19.18 -8.01 -5.57
CA THR A 21 -18.11 -7.31 -4.90
C THR A 21 -18.46 -7.26 -3.42
N GLU A 22 -17.47 -7.48 -2.56
CA GLU A 22 -17.57 -7.46 -1.09
C GLU A 22 -17.87 -6.04 -0.55
N GLU A 23 -18.72 -5.29 -1.22
CA GLU A 23 -19.14 -3.97 -0.82
C GLU A 23 -20.30 -4.10 0.17
N GLY A 24 -20.03 -3.69 1.41
CA GLY A 24 -20.99 -3.75 2.52
C GLY A 24 -22.36 -3.18 2.14
N TRP A 25 -23.41 -3.72 2.76
CA TRP A 25 -24.82 -3.43 2.43
C TRP A 25 -25.21 -1.93 2.44
N ILE A 26 -24.45 -1.10 3.16
CA ILE A 26 -24.62 0.36 3.25
C ILE A 26 -24.30 1.06 1.91
N TRP A 27 -23.50 0.45 1.04
CA TRP A 27 -22.99 1.07 -0.18
C TRP A 27 -23.70 0.61 -1.46
N ASN A 28 -24.63 -0.33 -1.33
CA ASN A 28 -25.49 -0.69 -2.43
C ASN A 28 -26.65 0.32 -2.49
N LEU A 29 -26.49 1.41 -3.24
CA LEU A 29 -27.57 2.38 -3.49
C LEU A 29 -28.85 1.70 -4.00
N TYR A 30 -28.70 0.64 -4.80
CA TYR A 30 -29.81 -0.23 -5.24
C TYR A 30 -30.60 -0.90 -4.11
N LYS A 31 -29.99 -1.13 -2.93
CA LYS A 31 -30.66 -1.68 -1.73
C LYS A 31 -31.34 -0.61 -0.89
N ILE A 32 -30.98 0.66 -1.07
CA ILE A 32 -31.56 1.83 -0.37
C ILE A 32 -32.76 2.38 -1.15
N ARG A 33 -32.81 2.18 -2.47
CA ARG A 33 -33.96 2.56 -3.29
C ARG A 33 -35.19 1.74 -2.89
N HIS A 34 -36.23 2.41 -2.39
CA HIS A 34 -37.50 1.77 -2.01
C HIS A 34 -38.64 2.16 -2.96
N PRO A 35 -39.66 1.30 -3.14
CA PRO A 35 -40.83 1.65 -3.94
C PRO A 35 -41.55 2.85 -3.31
N GLY A 36 -41.50 4.02 -3.96
CA GLY A 36 -42.12 5.26 -3.48
C GLY A 36 -41.15 6.42 -3.22
N MET A 37 -39.84 6.22 -3.42
CA MET A 37 -38.85 7.30 -3.36
C MET A 37 -38.98 8.23 -4.58
N MET A 38 -38.91 9.54 -4.35
CA MET A 38 -38.96 10.53 -5.44
C MET A 38 -37.61 10.58 -6.17
N ASP A 39 -37.62 10.88 -7.47
CA ASP A 39 -36.39 10.91 -8.28
C ASP A 39 -35.37 11.93 -7.72
N GLU A 40 -35.83 13.06 -7.16
CA GLU A 40 -34.98 14.06 -6.49
C GLU A 40 -34.26 13.50 -5.25
N GLU A 41 -34.93 12.62 -4.49
CA GLU A 41 -34.34 11.99 -3.30
C GLU A 41 -33.32 10.92 -3.70
N VAL A 42 -33.56 10.22 -4.81
CA VAL A 42 -32.60 9.26 -5.39
C VAL A 42 -31.35 10.00 -5.88
N GLU A 43 -31.50 11.09 -6.62
CA GLU A 43 -30.38 11.89 -7.11
C GLU A 43 -29.54 12.48 -5.96
N ALA A 44 -30.20 12.97 -4.90
CA ALA A 44 -29.50 13.46 -3.71
C ALA A 44 -28.70 12.36 -2.99
N LEU A 45 -29.22 11.12 -2.93
CA LEU A 45 -28.49 9.99 -2.36
C LEU A 45 -27.31 9.55 -3.23
N GLU A 46 -27.46 9.58 -4.56
CA GLU A 46 -26.38 9.27 -5.49
C GLU A 46 -25.25 10.30 -5.37
N GLN A 47 -25.58 11.61 -5.32
CA GLN A 47 -24.60 12.68 -5.14
C GLN A 47 -23.86 12.57 -3.80
N GLU A 48 -24.55 12.23 -2.71
CA GLU A 48 -23.90 11.99 -1.42
C GLU A 48 -23.02 10.72 -1.46
N GLY A 49 -23.47 9.66 -2.14
CA GLY A 49 -22.70 8.45 -2.37
C GLY A 49 -21.40 8.70 -3.12
N ASP A 50 -21.45 9.49 -4.19
CA ASP A 50 -20.29 9.90 -4.97
C ASP A 50 -19.32 10.72 -4.11
N ARG A 51 -19.84 11.66 -3.33
CA ARG A 51 -19.04 12.49 -2.41
C ARG A 51 -18.31 11.65 -1.37
N VAL A 52 -19.00 10.71 -0.73
CA VAL A 52 -18.40 9.81 0.26
C VAL A 52 -17.37 8.87 -0.39
N SER A 53 -17.65 8.41 -1.61
CA SER A 53 -16.72 7.57 -2.38
C SER A 53 -15.45 8.32 -2.73
N PHE A 54 -15.56 9.60 -3.11
CA PHE A 54 -14.42 10.49 -3.32
C PHE A 54 -13.55 10.60 -2.05
N PHE A 55 -14.15 10.94 -0.90
CA PHE A 55 -13.38 11.08 0.34
C PHE A 55 -12.73 9.77 0.80
N ARG A 56 -13.38 8.62 0.54
CA ARG A 56 -12.80 7.31 0.86
C ARG A 56 -11.61 6.99 -0.05
N ALA A 57 -11.73 7.24 -1.35
CA ALA A 57 -10.64 7.06 -2.29
C ALA A 57 -9.46 7.98 -1.95
N GLU A 58 -9.75 9.21 -1.54
CA GLU A 58 -8.76 10.17 -1.06
C GLU A 58 -8.06 9.67 0.21
N ALA A 59 -8.81 9.25 1.22
CA ALA A 59 -8.25 8.73 2.47
C ALA A 59 -7.39 7.48 2.26
N GLU A 60 -7.79 6.58 1.34
CA GLU A 60 -7.01 5.38 1.03
C GLU A 60 -5.72 5.73 0.25
N ARG A 61 -5.78 6.71 -0.66
CA ARG A 61 -4.58 7.27 -1.31
C ARG A 61 -3.60 7.79 -0.26
N ASP A 62 -4.07 8.62 0.67
CA ASP A 62 -3.22 9.25 1.68
C ASP A 62 -2.61 8.23 2.63
N ARG A 63 -3.41 7.25 3.06
CA ARG A 63 -2.92 6.10 3.84
C ARG A 63 -1.86 5.31 3.08
N TRP A 64 -2.05 5.08 1.78
CA TRP A 64 -1.09 4.36 0.96
C TRP A 64 0.22 5.13 0.84
N LEU A 65 0.17 6.45 0.66
CA LEU A 65 1.34 7.34 0.65
C LEU A 65 2.10 7.28 1.98
N GLU A 66 1.41 7.41 3.11
CA GLU A 66 2.03 7.32 4.44
C GLU A 66 2.74 5.96 4.63
N GLN A 67 2.07 4.86 4.28
CA GLN A 67 2.67 3.52 4.38
C GLN A 67 3.89 3.36 3.46
N TRP A 68 3.85 3.97 2.28
CA TRP A 68 4.96 3.96 1.35
C TRP A 68 6.16 4.74 1.89
N GLU A 69 5.94 5.94 2.44
CA GLU A 69 6.99 6.75 3.08
C GLU A 69 7.63 6.02 4.27
N ILE A 70 6.81 5.40 5.13
CA ILE A 70 7.29 4.59 6.26
C ILE A 70 8.19 3.44 5.77
N LYS A 71 7.79 2.76 4.69
CA LYS A 71 8.59 1.66 4.13
C LYS A 71 9.93 2.15 3.61
N ILE A 72 9.96 3.28 2.92
CA ILE A 72 11.21 3.91 2.45
C ILE A 72 12.11 4.27 3.63
N ALA A 73 11.57 4.94 4.65
CA ALA A 73 12.33 5.32 5.85
C ALA A 73 12.92 4.09 6.56
N LYS A 74 12.14 3.01 6.70
CA LYS A 74 12.62 1.73 7.27
C LYS A 74 13.72 1.09 6.42
N PHE A 75 13.62 1.16 5.10
CA PHE A 75 14.64 0.63 4.20
C PHE A 75 15.97 1.39 4.34
N LEU A 76 15.91 2.72 4.36
CA LEU A 76 17.07 3.58 4.61
C LEU A 76 17.69 3.30 5.98
N GLN A 77 16.87 3.14 7.01
CA GLN A 77 17.34 2.75 8.34
C GLN A 77 18.05 1.39 8.30
N CYS A 78 17.51 0.40 7.59
CA CYS A 78 18.11 -0.92 7.44
C CYS A 78 19.52 -0.85 6.83
N ILE A 79 19.69 -0.08 5.75
CA ILE A 79 21.01 0.16 5.13
C ILE A 79 21.99 0.73 6.16
N ARG A 80 21.59 1.80 6.86
CA ARG A 80 22.43 2.45 7.88
C ARG A 80 22.78 1.48 9.02
N SER A 81 21.85 0.63 9.43
CA SER A 81 22.09 -0.40 10.44
C SER A 81 23.15 -1.41 9.99
N PHE A 82 23.10 -1.88 8.73
CA PHE A 82 24.12 -2.78 8.20
C PHE A 82 25.50 -2.12 8.18
N ASP A 83 25.60 -0.85 7.75
CA ASP A 83 26.85 -0.10 7.78
C ASP A 83 27.41 0.01 9.20
N GLN A 84 26.54 0.35 10.16
CA GLN A 84 26.92 0.46 11.57
C GLN A 84 27.38 -0.88 12.14
N TYR A 85 26.71 -1.99 11.81
CA TYR A 85 27.14 -3.33 12.22
C TYR A 85 28.50 -3.69 11.63
N ALA A 86 28.72 -3.40 10.34
CA ALA A 86 30.01 -3.67 9.70
C ALA A 86 31.16 -2.92 10.41
N VAL A 87 30.96 -1.65 10.76
CA VAL A 87 31.92 -0.86 11.55
C VAL A 87 32.11 -1.45 12.94
N THR A 88 31.02 -1.77 13.64
CA THR A 88 31.07 -2.31 15.00
C THR A 88 31.86 -3.61 15.06
N TRP A 89 31.64 -4.52 14.11
CA TRP A 89 32.39 -5.78 14.02
C TRP A 89 33.88 -5.58 13.69
N LYS A 90 34.23 -4.59 12.85
CA LYS A 90 35.65 -4.21 12.62
C LYS A 90 36.33 -3.68 13.89
N VAL A 91 35.63 -2.87 14.68
CA VAL A 91 36.14 -2.37 15.96
C VAL A 91 36.32 -3.53 16.95
N LEU A 92 35.35 -4.44 17.04
CA LEU A 92 35.45 -5.64 17.88
C LEU A 92 36.63 -6.52 17.47
N ALA A 93 36.86 -6.73 16.18
CA ALA A 93 38.04 -7.45 15.69
C ALA A 93 39.34 -6.75 16.11
N SER A 94 39.40 -5.42 16.00
CA SER A 94 40.61 -4.65 16.35
C SER A 94 40.93 -4.70 17.85
N ASN A 95 39.89 -4.72 18.69
CA ASN A 95 40.03 -4.65 20.16
C ASN A 95 40.22 -6.00 20.84
N ASN A 96 39.99 -7.12 20.14
CA ASN A 96 40.18 -8.44 20.73
C ASN A 96 41.65 -8.91 20.61
N GLN A 97 42.09 -9.81 21.47
CA GLN A 97 43.43 -10.41 21.41
C GLN A 97 43.41 -11.80 20.76
N SER A 98 42.28 -12.51 20.80
CA SER A 98 42.13 -13.85 20.21
C SER A 98 42.09 -13.79 18.68
N ILE A 99 42.96 -14.57 18.03
CA ILE A 99 43.04 -14.66 16.56
C ILE A 99 41.75 -15.25 15.98
N GLU A 100 41.18 -16.27 16.61
CA GLU A 100 39.93 -16.91 16.17
C GLU A 100 38.76 -15.93 16.20
N PHE A 101 38.63 -15.17 17.30
CA PHE A 101 37.60 -14.15 17.41
C PHE A 101 37.78 -13.05 16.36
N LYS A 102 39.03 -12.63 16.09
CA LYS A 102 39.32 -11.63 15.05
C LYS A 102 38.82 -12.08 13.69
N GLN A 103 39.13 -13.31 13.29
CA GLN A 103 38.69 -13.86 12.01
C GLN A 103 37.17 -13.90 11.91
N TYR A 104 36.49 -14.40 12.95
CA TYR A 104 35.04 -14.43 13.01
C TYR A 104 34.41 -13.03 12.94
N ALA A 105 34.94 -12.07 13.70
CA ALA A 105 34.45 -10.70 13.71
C ALA A 105 34.66 -10.02 12.33
N LEU A 106 35.78 -10.27 11.67
CA LEU A 106 36.02 -9.80 10.30
C LEU A 106 35.06 -10.42 9.29
N GLU A 107 34.76 -11.71 9.42
CA GLU A 107 33.75 -12.39 8.59
C GLU A 107 32.38 -11.72 8.76
N LYS A 108 31.97 -11.43 10.00
CA LYS A 108 30.70 -10.71 10.27
C LYS A 108 30.72 -9.29 9.72
N ALA A 109 31.83 -8.58 9.85
CA ALA A 109 31.95 -7.24 9.26
C ALA A 109 31.76 -7.27 7.74
N ASN A 110 32.38 -8.24 7.05
CA ASN A 110 32.26 -8.42 5.61
C ASN A 110 30.83 -8.81 5.21
N MET A 111 30.19 -9.72 5.95
CA MET A 111 28.81 -10.11 5.74
C MET A 111 27.87 -8.89 5.79
N TYR A 112 27.97 -8.06 6.83
CA TYR A 112 27.13 -6.85 6.95
C TYR A 112 27.45 -5.81 5.88
N ALA A 113 28.71 -5.64 5.49
CA ALA A 113 29.08 -4.77 4.39
C ALA A 113 28.45 -5.23 3.05
N MET A 114 28.43 -6.54 2.79
CA MET A 114 27.75 -7.10 1.62
C MET A 114 26.24 -6.90 1.66
N LEU A 115 25.61 -7.09 2.82
CA LEU A 115 24.17 -6.86 2.99
C LEU A 115 23.82 -5.38 2.77
N GLY A 116 24.61 -4.45 3.30
CA GLY A 116 24.46 -3.01 3.08
C GLY A 116 24.59 -2.64 1.60
N ALA A 117 25.62 -3.14 0.91
CA ALA A 117 25.83 -2.91 -0.51
C ALA A 117 24.68 -3.45 -1.37
N ARG A 118 24.22 -4.68 -1.08
CA ARG A 118 23.09 -5.28 -1.77
C ARG A 118 21.80 -4.49 -1.56
N ALA A 119 21.52 -4.08 -0.32
CA ALA A 119 20.33 -3.29 -0.01
C ALA A 119 20.35 -1.95 -0.78
N ARG A 120 21.49 -1.26 -0.82
CA ARG A 120 21.65 -0.03 -1.63
C ARG A 120 21.38 -0.27 -3.11
N GLN A 121 21.96 -1.32 -3.68
CA GLN A 121 21.77 -1.67 -5.09
C GLN A 121 20.30 -1.97 -5.41
N GLU A 122 19.60 -2.73 -4.56
CA GLU A 122 18.17 -3.00 -4.72
C GLU A 122 17.34 -1.70 -4.66
N PHE A 123 17.71 -0.79 -3.76
CA PHE A 123 17.04 0.50 -3.59
C PHE A 123 17.27 1.45 -4.79
N GLU A 124 18.49 1.49 -5.33
CA GLU A 124 18.85 2.21 -6.55
C GLU A 124 18.12 1.64 -7.77
N THR A 125 18.04 0.31 -7.89
CA THR A 125 17.33 -0.37 -8.99
C THR A 125 15.85 -0.02 -9.02
N LEU A 126 15.25 0.25 -7.86
CA LEU A 126 13.87 0.70 -7.73
C LEU A 126 13.69 2.22 -8.00
N GLY A 127 14.76 2.94 -8.33
CA GLY A 127 14.73 4.37 -8.67
C GLY A 127 14.86 5.32 -7.49
N TYR A 128 15.25 4.84 -6.30
CA TYR A 128 15.35 5.66 -5.08
C TYR A 128 16.75 6.21 -4.79
N GLU A 129 17.60 6.34 -5.82
CA GLU A 129 18.97 6.86 -5.69
C GLU A 129 19.02 8.24 -4.99
N ASN A 130 18.08 9.12 -5.32
CA ASN A 130 17.98 10.45 -4.72
C ASN A 130 17.75 10.42 -3.21
N ALA A 131 17.04 9.41 -2.70
CA ALA A 131 16.76 9.27 -1.27
C ALA A 131 17.98 8.75 -0.49
N LEU A 132 18.95 8.10 -1.13
CA LEU A 132 20.22 7.71 -0.51
C LEU A 132 21.14 8.92 -0.29
N ASN A 133 21.11 9.86 -1.23
CA ASN A 133 21.97 11.05 -1.24
C ASN A 133 21.41 12.22 -0.42
N ARG A 134 20.20 12.07 0.14
CA ARG A 134 19.56 13.13 0.93
C ARG A 134 20.30 13.32 2.27
N PRO A 135 20.81 14.53 2.57
CA PRO A 135 21.42 14.79 3.86
C PRO A 135 20.38 14.62 4.98
N ALA A 136 20.82 14.11 6.13
CA ALA A 136 19.92 13.78 7.26
C ALA A 136 19.15 14.97 7.85
N GLU A 137 19.48 16.20 7.42
CA GLU A 137 18.94 17.46 7.93
C GLU A 137 17.81 18.06 7.08
N GLN A 138 17.45 17.45 5.93
CA GLN A 138 16.33 17.94 5.12
C GLN A 138 15.03 17.21 5.48
N THR A 139 14.11 17.91 6.14
CA THR A 139 12.70 17.51 6.30
C THR A 139 12.00 17.45 4.94
N LEU A 140 10.96 16.61 4.84
CA LEU A 140 10.08 16.45 3.68
C LEU A 140 9.15 17.67 3.47
N GLU A 141 9.67 18.88 3.67
CA GLU A 141 8.98 20.14 3.44
C GLU A 141 9.77 20.93 2.42
N ASP A 142 9.72 20.50 1.15
CA ASP A 142 10.05 21.29 -0.04
C ASP A 142 9.32 20.69 -1.24
#